data_AF-A0A957QWN6-F1
#
_entry.id   AF-A0A957QWN6-F1
#
_cell.length_a   1.000
_cell.length_b   1.000
_cell.length_c   1.000
_cell.angle_alpha   90.00
_cell.angle_beta   90.00
_cell.angle_gamma   90.00
#
_symmetry.space_group_name_H-M   'P 1'
#
loop_
_entity.id
_entity.type
_entity.pdbx_description
1 polymer ?
#
loop_
_entity_poly.entity_id
_entity_poly.type
_entity_poly.pdbx_seq_one_letter_code
_entity_poly.pdbx_strand_id
1 'polypeptide(L)' 'RLYDTPENRRRSQAVQALAAETGRSISAIVLGYLLGQPFPVLPIVGCRTVAQVEDSCRAAAQSLSAAEIAFVDGRAGR' A
#
# COMPACT_ATOMS: atom_id res chain seq x y z
N ARG A 1 -5.68 2.91 -19.55
CA ARG A 1 -4.76 4.06 -19.34
C ARG A 1 -5.34 5.15 -18.40
N LEU A 2 -6.60 5.09 -17.97
CA LEU A 2 -7.21 6.10 -17.09
C LEU A 2 -6.45 6.31 -15.76
N TYR A 3 -5.92 5.25 -15.16
CA TYR A 3 -5.20 5.30 -13.88
C TYR A 3 -3.68 5.35 -14.00
N ASP A 4 -3.12 5.34 -15.21
CA ASP A 4 -1.68 5.41 -15.43
C ASP A 4 -1.21 6.88 -15.50
N THR A 5 -1.38 7.58 -14.38
CA THR A 5 -1.02 8.99 -14.24
C THR A 5 0.40 9.13 -13.69
N PRO A 6 1.09 10.27 -13.92
CA PRO A 6 2.39 10.52 -13.29
C PRO A 6 2.36 10.40 -11.77
N GLU A 7 1.26 10.79 -11.13
CA GLU A 7 1.06 10.64 -9.69
C GLU A 7 1.02 9.17 -9.28
N ASN A 8 0.20 8.35 -9.93
CA ASN A 8 0.10 6.93 -9.61
C ASN A 8 1.40 6.18 -9.87
N ARG A 9 2.18 6.58 -10.88
CA ARG A 9 3.54 6.06 -11.09
C ARG A 9 4.48 6.41 -9.94
N ARG A 10 4.45 7.65 -9.43
CA ARG A 10 5.25 8.04 -8.24
C ARG A 10 4.83 7.25 -7.01
N ARG A 11 3.53 7.09 -6.75
CA ARG A 11 3.05 6.28 -5.63
C ARG A 11 3.47 4.81 -5.77
N SER A 12 3.39 4.25 -6.98
CA SER A 12 3.86 2.89 -7.25
C SER A 12 5.37 2.74 -6.97
N GLN A 13 6.18 3.72 -7.37
CA GLN A 13 7.61 3.74 -7.06
C GLN A 13 7.88 3.84 -5.56
N ALA A 14 7.14 4.69 -4.83
CA ALA A 14 7.27 4.81 -3.37
C ALA A 14 6.93 3.50 -2.66
N VAL A 15 5.86 2.81 -3.08
CA VAL A 15 5.49 1.50 -2.55
C VAL A 15 6.60 0.46 -2.80
N GLN A 16 7.18 0.44 -4.01
CA GLN A 16 8.28 -0.46 -4.34
C GLN A 16 9.54 -0.17 -3.52
N ALA A 17 9.90 1.10 -3.34
CA ALA A 17 11.04 1.52 -2.53
C ALA A 17 10.89 1.10 -1.07
N LEU A 18 9.72 1.36 -0.47
CA LEU A 18 9.44 0.98 0.91
C LEU A 18 9.41 -0.54 1.09
N ALA A 19 8.94 -1.30 0.09
CA ALA A 19 8.99 -2.76 0.10
C ALA A 19 10.44 -3.27 0.13
N ALA A 20 11.30 -2.69 -0.71
CA ALA A 20 12.72 -3.04 -0.75
C ALA A 20 13.45 -2.68 0.55
N GLU A 21 13.13 -1.53 1.17
CA GLU A 21 13.75 -1.09 2.42
C GLU A 21 13.32 -1.93 3.63
N THR A 22 12.04 -2.25 3.73
CA THR A 22 11.46 -2.91 4.93
C THR A 22 11.39 -4.43 4.82
N GLY A 23 11.55 -4.99 3.61
CA GLY A 23 11.31 -6.41 3.33
C GLY A 23 9.84 -6.83 3.36
N ARG A 24 8.90 -5.88 3.56
CA ARG A 24 7.46 -6.16 3.52
C ARG A 24 6.98 -6.41 2.10
N SER A 25 5.93 -7.23 1.96
CA SER A 25 5.29 -7.43 0.66
C SER A 25 4.61 -6.15 0.17
N ILE A 26 4.45 -6.03 -1.14
CA ILE A 26 3.68 -4.92 -1.74
C ILE A 26 2.26 -4.87 -1.17
N SER A 27 1.61 -6.02 -1.00
CA SER A 27 0.27 -6.13 -0.39
C SER A 27 0.23 -5.55 1.01
N ALA A 28 1.24 -5.83 1.85
CA ALA A 28 1.33 -5.30 3.21
C ALA A 28 1.41 -3.77 3.23
N ILE A 29 2.20 -3.18 2.34
CA ILE A 29 2.32 -1.72 2.24
C ILE A 29 1.02 -1.11 1.72
N VAL A 30 0.43 -1.66 0.65
CA VAL A 30 -0.79 -1.12 0.06
C VAL A 30 -1.98 -1.22 1.03
N LEU A 31 -2.17 -2.37 1.67
CA LEU A 31 -3.26 -2.53 2.64
C LEU A 31 -3.04 -1.70 3.90
N GLY A 32 -1.80 -1.64 4.41
CA GLY A 32 -1.47 -0.76 5.54
C GLY A 32 -1.70 0.72 5.23
N TYR A 33 -1.39 1.16 3.99
CA TYR A 33 -1.70 2.51 3.53
C TYR A 33 -3.20 2.79 3.46
N LEU A 34 -3.99 1.87 2.92
CA LEU A 34 -5.45 2.01 2.80
C LEU A 34 -6.13 2.02 4.17
N LEU A 35 -5.75 1.10 5.05
CA LEU A 35 -6.33 0.96 6.39
C LEU A 35 -5.86 2.04 7.37
N GLY A 36 -4.75 2.73 7.07
CA GLY A 36 -4.22 3.83 7.88
C GLY A 36 -4.81 5.21 7.57
N GLN A 37 -5.80 5.32 6.68
CA GLN A 37 -6.43 6.60 6.34
C GLN A 37 -7.32 7.14 7.48
N PRO A 38 -7.51 8.48 7.59
CA PRO A 38 -8.29 9.09 8.66
C PRO A 38 -9.81 8.93 8.52
N PHE A 39 -10.26 8.15 7.54
CA PHE A 39 -11.67 7.84 7.29
C PHE A 39 -11.82 6.32 7.04
N PRO A 40 -13.01 5.74 7.26
CA PRO A 40 -13.21 4.31 7.07
C PRO A 40 -12.92 3.87 5.63
N VAL A 41 -11.95 2.97 5.48
CA VAL A 41 -11.62 2.32 4.21
C VAL A 41 -11.86 0.83 4.36
N LEU A 42 -12.61 0.24 3.43
CA LEU A 42 -12.91 -1.20 3.38
C LEU A 42 -12.34 -1.75 2.07
N PRO A 43 -11.06 -2.19 2.04
CA PRO A 43 -10.43 -2.70 0.83
C PRO A 43 -11.13 -3.98 0.33
N ILE A 44 -11.52 -3.99 -0.94
CA ILE A 44 -12.01 -5.19 -1.62
C ILE A 44 -10.83 -5.77 -2.41
N VAL A 45 -10.39 -6.97 -2.03
CA VAL A 45 -9.24 -7.61 -2.68
C VAL A 45 -9.69 -8.70 -3.65
N GLY A 46 -9.32 -8.55 -4.92
CA GLY A 46 -9.60 -9.53 -5.97
C GLY A 46 -8.48 -10.56 -6.09
N CYS A 47 -8.63 -11.72 -5.46
CA CYS A 47 -7.66 -12.82 -5.50
C CYS A 47 -8.06 -13.87 -6.55
N ARG A 48 -7.06 -14.46 -7.22
CA ARG A 48 -7.19 -15.60 -8.14
C ARG A 48 -6.76 -16.94 -7.52
N THR A 49 -6.02 -16.89 -6.41
CA THR A 49 -5.50 -18.07 -5.72
C THR A 49 -5.69 -17.96 -4.21
N VAL A 50 -5.70 -19.10 -3.51
CA VAL A 50 -5.77 -19.14 -2.05
C VAL A 50 -4.57 -18.43 -1.42
N ALA A 51 -3.36 -18.64 -1.95
CA ALA A 51 -2.17 -17.96 -1.46
C ALA A 51 -2.28 -16.43 -1.49
N GLN A 52 -2.97 -15.85 -2.48
CA GLN A 52 -3.24 -14.41 -2.54
C GLN A 52 -4.25 -13.96 -1.47
N VAL A 53 -5.26 -14.77 -1.16
CA VAL A 53 -6.19 -14.51 -0.04
C VAL A 53 -5.42 -14.50 1.28
N GLU A 54 -4.60 -15.52 1.51
CA GLU A 54 -3.80 -15.61 2.74
C GLU A 54 -2.81 -14.46 2.89
N ASP A 55 -2.13 -14.06 1.80
CA ASP A 55 -1.24 -12.90 1.79
C ASP A 55 -2.00 -11.63 2.14
N SER A 56 -3.19 -11.43 1.55
CA SER A 56 -4.04 -10.25 1.83
C SER A 56 -4.49 -10.21 3.28
N CYS A 57 -4.89 -11.33 3.86
CA CYS A 57 -5.27 -11.42 5.27
C CYS A 57 -4.09 -11.12 6.20
N ARG A 58 -2.89 -11.65 5.92
CA ARG A 58 -1.67 -11.33 6.68
C ARG A 58 -1.26 -9.87 6.53
N ALA A 59 -1.40 -9.32 5.34
CA ALA A 59 -1.09 -7.93 5.02
C ALA A 59 -2.03 -6.94 5.74
N ALA A 60 -3.32 -7.27 5.84
CA ALA A 60 -4.31 -6.44 6.54
C ALA A 60 -4.04 -6.29 8.05
N ALA A 61 -3.27 -7.21 8.65
CA ALA A 61 -2.87 -7.13 10.06
C ALA A 61 -1.65 -6.21 10.30
N GLN A 62 -1.03 -5.69 9.23
CA GLN A 62 0.15 -4.83 9.32
C GLN A 62 -0.24 -3.36 9.18
N SER A 63 0.30 -2.52 10.05
CA SER A 63 0.10 -1.08 10.03
C SER A 63 1.32 -0.37 9.45
N LEU A 64 1.07 0.71 8.71
CA LEU A 64 2.09 1.70 8.38
C LEU A 64 2.10 2.83 9.40
N SER A 65 3.28 3.37 9.67
CA SER A 65 3.44 4.61 10.41
C SER A 65 2.94 5.81 9.61
N ALA A 66 2.65 6.91 10.29
CA ALA A 66 2.24 8.16 9.64
C ALA A 66 3.28 8.66 8.61
N ALA A 67 4.57 8.44 8.88
CA ALA A 67 5.66 8.80 7.98
C ALA A 67 5.65 7.94 6.69
N GLU A 68 5.47 6.62 6.83
CA GLU A 68 5.35 5.70 5.68
C GLU A 68 4.11 6.03 4.83
N ILE A 69 2.98 6.36 5.45
CA ILE A 69 1.76 6.79 4.74
C ILE A 69 2.02 8.09 3.96
N ALA A 70 2.63 9.09 4.60
CA ALA A 70 2.97 10.36 3.94
C ALA A 70 3.97 10.18 2.79
N PHE A 71 4.89 9.22 2.92
CA PHE A 71 5.84 8.85 1.87
C PHE A 71 5.11 8.25 0.66
N VAL A 72 4.22 7.28 0.86
CA VAL A 72 3.41 6.67 -0.22
C VAL A 72 2.50 7.70 -0.88
N ASP A 73 1.95 8.65 -0.13
CA ASP A 73 1.11 9.73 -0.66
C ASP A 73 1.88 10.77 -1.51
N GLY A 74 3.21 10.80 -1.42
CA GLY A 74 4.00 11.90 -1.99
C GLY A 74 3.79 13.24 -1.26
N ARG A 75 3.39 13.19 0.02
CA ARG A 75 3.36 14.35 0.93
C ARG A 75 4.67 14.52 1.71
N ALA A 76 5.49 13.47 1.78
CA ALA A 76 6.82 13.56 2.40
C ALA A 76 7.70 14.55 1.61
N GLY A 77 8.14 15.62 2.28
CA GLY A 77 8.99 16.67 1.70
C GLY A 77 8.25 17.89 1.12
N ARG A 78 6.98 18.09 1.48
CA ARG A 78 6.26 19.34 1.23
C ARG A 78 6.12 20.17 2.51
#